data_AF-A0A2S1PRA1-F1
#
_entry.id   AF-A0A2S1PRA1-F1
#
_cell.length_a   1.000
_cell.length_b   1.000
_cell.length_c   1.000
_cell.angle_alpha   90.00
_cell.angle_beta   90.00
_cell.angle_gamma   90.00
#
_symmetry.space_group_name_H-M   'P 1'
#
loop_
_entity.id
_entity.type
_entity.pdbx_description
1 polymer ?
#
loop_
_entity_poly.entity_id
_entity_poly.type
_entity_poly.pdbx_seq_one_letter_code
_entity_poly.pdbx_strand_id
1 'polypeptide(L)'
;MITNDIVNRELGILKRVLSYKGLRKLSIWHCLWPGIMMCLWFALWPLLIFSVKLHFSELVSEERLGLFVSTIAVVILGFFSIVFSFNARSLYLSVPYGFIIYSEMYSFFSKKLRRYVSTFLLWYLLVVVFCALAPFGFVFFTLITIGSVIVLSVCVNIGFNAYKLNAMASIITSFKSVGKTKALRNDDGYESIKLDEHNPATGLPMIGGVDVGGNPYGYSRHE
;
A
#
# COMPACT_ATOMS: atom_id res chain seq x y z
N MET A 1 -23.75 2.07 13.96
CA MET A 1 -22.66 2.92 14.48
C MET A 1 -21.57 2.00 14.99
N ILE A 2 -20.30 2.21 14.63
CA ILE A 2 -19.22 1.36 15.15
C ILE A 2 -18.85 1.85 16.54
N THR A 3 -19.04 1.00 17.54
CA THR A 3 -18.68 1.27 18.94
C THR A 3 -17.24 0.82 19.22
N ASN A 4 -16.59 1.44 20.20
CA ASN A 4 -15.23 1.07 20.64
C ASN A 4 -15.12 -0.41 21.03
N ASP A 5 -16.17 -1.02 21.55
CA ASP A 5 -16.20 -2.44 21.92
C ASP A 5 -16.12 -3.36 20.70
N ILE A 6 -16.81 -3.00 19.61
CA ILE A 6 -16.76 -3.73 18.34
C ILE A 6 -15.34 -3.66 17.77
N VAL A 7 -14.71 -2.48 17.82
CA VAL A 7 -13.33 -2.28 17.35
C VAL A 7 -12.34 -3.12 18.16
N ASN A 8 -12.43 -3.10 19.50
CA ASN A 8 -11.55 -3.90 20.37
C ASN A 8 -11.75 -5.41 20.15
N ARG A 9 -12.99 -5.85 19.96
CA ARG A 9 -13.32 -7.25 19.64
C ARG A 9 -12.68 -7.67 18.31
N GLU A 10 -12.85 -6.87 17.26
CA GLU A 10 -12.29 -7.18 15.95
C GLU A 10 -10.75 -7.14 15.94
N LEU A 11 -10.14 -6.23 16.70
CA LEU A 11 -8.68 -6.22 16.94
C LEU A 11 -8.18 -7.54 17.56
N GLY A 12 -8.91 -8.06 18.55
CA GLY A 12 -8.59 -9.34 19.18
C GLY A 12 -8.74 -10.55 18.24
N ILE A 13 -9.73 -10.52 17.35
CA ILE A 13 -9.92 -11.53 16.31
C ILE A 13 -8.78 -11.44 15.28
N LEU A 14 -8.43 -10.23 14.83
CA LEU A 14 -7.34 -10.00 13.88
C LEU A 14 -6.01 -10.56 14.40
N LYS A 15 -5.67 -10.30 15.67
CA LYS A 15 -4.45 -10.83 16.30
C LYS A 15 -4.40 -12.36 16.26
N ARG A 16 -5.53 -13.03 16.57
CA ARG A 16 -5.64 -14.50 16.53
C ARG A 16 -5.51 -15.05 15.10
N VAL A 17 -6.19 -14.43 14.14
CA VAL A 17 -6.15 -14.83 12.72
C VAL A 17 -4.73 -14.68 12.15
N LEU A 18 -4.04 -13.58 12.47
CA LEU A 18 -2.66 -13.35 12.04
C LEU A 18 -1.67 -14.32 12.69
N SER A 19 -1.88 -14.70 13.95
CA SER A 19 -1.05 -15.71 14.63
C SER A 19 -1.15 -17.09 13.97
N TYR A 20 -2.32 -17.43 13.42
CA TYR A 20 -2.56 -18.74 12.80
C TYR A 20 -2.20 -18.77 11.32
N LYS A 21 -2.68 -17.80 10.51
CA LYS A 21 -2.50 -17.81 9.05
C LYS A 21 -1.29 -17.01 8.56
N GLY A 22 -0.69 -16.17 9.39
CA GLY A 22 0.32 -15.21 8.96
C GLY A 22 -0.23 -14.16 8.00
N LEU A 23 0.67 -13.37 7.40
CA LEU A 23 0.32 -12.36 6.41
C LEU A 23 0.27 -12.94 5.00
N ARG A 24 -0.62 -12.37 4.18
CA ARG A 24 -0.73 -12.76 2.78
C ARG A 24 0.42 -12.20 1.94
N LYS A 25 1.01 -13.02 1.07
CA LYS A 25 1.97 -12.56 0.05
C LYS A 25 1.29 -11.59 -0.90
N LEU A 26 1.92 -10.44 -1.15
CA LEU A 26 1.32 -9.36 -1.93
C LEU A 26 1.82 -9.33 -3.37
N SER A 27 0.92 -9.01 -4.29
CA SER A 27 1.29 -8.56 -5.63
C SER A 27 1.47 -7.04 -5.61
N ILE A 28 2.62 -6.56 -6.06
CA ILE A 28 3.00 -5.14 -6.10
C ILE A 28 2.06 -4.36 -7.04
N TRP A 29 1.69 -4.96 -8.19
CA TRP A 29 0.84 -4.33 -9.21
C TRP A 29 -0.56 -3.99 -8.73
N HIS A 30 -1.20 -4.90 -7.99
CA HIS A 30 -2.52 -4.68 -7.41
C HIS A 30 -2.52 -3.56 -6.36
N CYS A 31 -1.36 -3.27 -5.78
CA CYS A 31 -1.17 -2.22 -4.81
C CYS A 31 -0.97 -0.85 -5.46
N LEU A 32 -0.27 -0.81 -6.60
CA LEU A 32 0.07 0.41 -7.34
C LEU A 32 -1.08 0.98 -8.15
N TRP A 33 -1.93 0.12 -8.72
CA TRP A 33 -3.01 0.52 -9.64
C TRP A 33 -3.84 1.74 -9.18
N PRO A 34 -4.41 1.78 -7.96
CA PRO A 34 -5.23 2.93 -7.53
C PRO A 34 -4.43 4.24 -7.43
N GLY A 35 -3.15 4.17 -7.05
CA GLY A 35 -2.28 5.34 -6.98
C GLY A 35 -1.95 5.88 -8.37
N ILE A 36 -1.73 5.00 -9.34
CA ILE A 36 -1.50 5.39 -10.75
C ILE A 36 -2.75 6.09 -11.30
N MET A 37 -3.95 5.55 -11.04
CA MET A 37 -5.20 6.19 -11.46
C MET A 37 -5.37 7.59 -10.86
N MET A 38 -5.02 7.78 -9.57
CA MET A 38 -5.04 9.12 -8.96
C MET A 38 -4.00 10.07 -9.55
N CYS A 39 -2.78 9.59 -9.81
CA CYS A 39 -1.72 10.38 -10.43
C CYS A 39 -2.13 10.85 -11.84
N LEU A 40 -2.68 9.94 -12.64
CA LEU A 40 -3.22 10.27 -13.97
C LEU A 40 -4.37 11.27 -13.86
N TRP A 41 -5.27 11.12 -12.89
CA TRP A 41 -6.34 12.09 -12.66
C TRP A 41 -5.80 13.49 -12.36
N PHE A 42 -4.79 13.59 -11.49
CA PHE A 42 -4.18 14.88 -11.15
C PHE A 42 -3.47 15.51 -12.33
N ALA A 43 -2.79 14.73 -13.17
CA ALA A 43 -2.09 15.24 -14.34
C ALA A 43 -3.03 15.62 -15.50
N LEU A 44 -4.03 14.78 -15.80
CA LEU A 44 -4.87 14.94 -17.00
C LEU A 44 -5.72 16.22 -16.96
N TRP A 45 -6.38 16.52 -15.85
CA TRP A 45 -7.33 17.65 -15.80
C TRP A 45 -6.68 19.02 -15.98
N PRO A 46 -5.60 19.37 -15.25
CA PRO A 46 -4.88 20.62 -15.48
C PRO A 46 -4.30 20.69 -16.89
N LEU A 47 -3.73 19.59 -17.41
CA LEU A 47 -3.16 19.58 -18.76
C LEU A 47 -4.23 19.87 -19.82
N LEU A 48 -5.39 19.22 -19.75
CA LEU A 48 -6.48 19.43 -20.72
C LEU A 48 -7.04 20.85 -20.62
N ILE A 49 -7.39 21.30 -19.41
CA ILE A 49 -8.10 22.57 -19.23
C ILE A 49 -7.16 23.77 -19.47
N PHE A 50 -5.91 23.69 -19.02
CA PHE A 50 -4.94 24.77 -19.27
C PHE A 50 -4.46 24.80 -20.72
N SER A 51 -4.39 23.65 -21.41
CA SER A 51 -4.09 23.60 -22.85
C SER A 51 -5.16 24.35 -23.67
N VAL A 52 -6.45 24.19 -23.32
CA VAL A 52 -7.53 24.97 -23.96
C VAL A 52 -7.31 26.46 -23.73
N LYS A 53 -6.99 26.89 -22.51
CA LYS A 53 -6.70 28.31 -22.21
C LYS A 53 -5.50 28.85 -22.99
N LEU A 54 -4.43 28.06 -23.11
CA LEU A 54 -3.23 28.36 -23.91
C LEU A 54 -3.53 28.58 -25.39
N HIS A 55 -4.49 27.83 -25.95
CA HIS A 55 -4.85 27.97 -27.36
C HIS A 55 -5.65 29.25 -27.65
N PHE A 56 -6.50 29.68 -26.72
CA PHE A 56 -7.40 30.82 -26.91
C PHE A 56 -6.87 32.14 -26.36
N SER A 57 -5.88 32.13 -25.47
CA SER A 57 -5.32 33.33 -24.82
C SER A 57 -3.82 33.44 -25.09
N GLU A 58 -3.36 34.58 -25.61
CA GLU A 58 -1.92 34.90 -25.59
C GLU A 58 -1.48 35.15 -24.14
N LEU A 59 -0.66 34.26 -23.58
CA LEU A 59 -0.18 34.41 -22.21
C LEU A 59 0.95 35.43 -22.11
N VAL A 60 0.89 36.25 -21.07
CA VAL A 60 2.00 37.10 -20.63
C VAL A 60 3.14 36.21 -20.10
N SER A 61 4.39 36.69 -20.19
CA SER A 61 5.59 35.96 -19.76
C SER A 61 5.53 35.42 -18.33
N GLU A 62 4.87 36.14 -17.42
CA GLU A 62 4.69 35.75 -16.01
C GLU A 62 3.71 34.58 -15.83
N GLU A 63 2.62 34.55 -16.58
CA GLU A 63 1.62 33.48 -16.50
C GLU A 63 2.17 32.15 -17.02
N ARG A 64 3.07 32.21 -18.02
CA ARG A 64 3.79 31.03 -18.54
C ARG A 64 4.70 30.38 -17.49
N LEU A 65 5.36 31.19 -16.65
CA LEU A 65 6.15 30.68 -15.53
C LEU A 65 5.25 29.99 -14.49
N GLY A 66 4.12 30.61 -14.15
CA GLY A 66 3.14 30.03 -13.22
C GLY A 66 2.57 28.69 -13.70
N LEU A 67 2.31 28.55 -15.00
CA LEU A 67 1.88 27.30 -15.61
C LEU A 67 2.94 26.20 -15.48
N PHE A 68 4.21 26.51 -15.74
CA PHE A 68 5.31 25.54 -15.60
C PHE A 68 5.48 25.06 -14.16
N VAL A 69 5.49 25.99 -13.20
CA VAL A 69 5.61 25.69 -11.76
C VAL A 69 4.43 24.84 -11.28
N SER A 70 3.21 25.19 -11.65
CA SER A 70 2.01 24.44 -11.25
C SER A 70 1.99 23.03 -11.82
N THR A 71 2.44 22.84 -13.07
CA THR A 71 2.53 21.52 -13.71
C THR A 71 3.52 20.62 -12.97
N ILE A 72 4.71 21.14 -12.65
CA ILE A 72 5.71 20.39 -11.86
C ILE A 72 5.15 20.02 -10.48
N ALA A 73 4.51 20.97 -9.80
CA ALA A 73 3.95 20.74 -8.46
C ALA A 73 2.89 19.63 -8.47
N VAL A 74 2.02 19.59 -9.47
CA VAL A 74 0.99 18.54 -9.62
C VAL A 74 1.62 17.17 -9.92
N VAL A 75 2.67 17.11 -10.74
CA VAL A 75 3.38 15.84 -11.00
C VAL A 75 4.01 15.29 -9.73
N ILE A 76 4.67 16.15 -8.93
CA ILE A 76 5.23 15.76 -7.63
C ILE A 76 4.11 15.26 -6.70
N LEU A 77 2.99 15.97 -6.63
CA LEU A 77 1.84 15.55 -5.83
C LEU A 77 1.26 14.21 -6.31
N GLY A 78 1.17 14.01 -7.63
CA GLY A 78 0.78 12.76 -8.25
C GLY A 78 1.68 11.60 -7.85
N PHE A 79 3.00 11.81 -7.87
CA PHE A 79 3.97 10.82 -7.40
C PHE A 79 3.77 10.46 -5.92
N PHE A 80 3.62 11.46 -5.04
CA PHE A 80 3.32 11.20 -3.62
C PHE A 80 2.03 10.40 -3.43
N SER A 81 1.00 10.68 -4.22
CA SER A 81 -0.27 9.93 -4.16
C SER A 81 -0.10 8.43 -4.44
N ILE A 82 0.85 8.07 -5.32
CA ILE A 82 1.20 6.67 -5.61
C ILE A 82 1.80 6.02 -4.36
N VAL A 83 2.77 6.69 -3.73
CA VAL A 83 3.46 6.20 -2.51
C VAL A 83 2.46 6.01 -1.36
N PHE A 84 1.60 7.00 -1.11
CA PHE A 84 0.57 6.91 -0.07
C PHE A 84 -0.44 5.79 -0.35
N SER A 85 -0.93 5.68 -1.59
CA SER A 85 -1.85 4.63 -1.99
C SER A 85 -1.22 3.24 -1.85
N PHE A 86 0.04 3.09 -2.25
CA PHE A 86 0.79 1.86 -2.10
C PHE A 86 0.92 1.47 -0.62
N ASN A 87 1.30 2.40 0.25
CA ASN A 87 1.45 2.10 1.68
C ASN A 87 0.11 1.69 2.32
N ALA A 88 -0.96 2.44 2.05
CA ALA A 88 -2.29 2.14 2.58
C ALA A 88 -2.84 0.81 2.05
N ARG A 89 -2.74 0.59 0.74
CA ARG A 89 -3.26 -0.61 0.08
C ARG A 89 -2.41 -1.85 0.41
N SER A 90 -1.11 -1.70 0.61
CA SER A 90 -0.21 -2.77 1.03
C SER A 90 -0.58 -3.28 2.41
N LEU A 91 -0.82 -2.36 3.35
CA LEU A 91 -1.29 -2.69 4.68
C LEU A 91 -2.67 -3.37 4.63
N TYR A 92 -3.61 -2.80 3.87
CA TYR A 92 -4.95 -3.35 3.71
C TYR A 92 -4.94 -4.78 3.13
N LEU A 93 -4.16 -5.03 2.07
CA LEU A 93 -4.13 -6.31 1.37
C LEU A 93 -3.21 -7.35 2.06
N SER A 94 -2.36 -6.95 3.01
CA SER A 94 -1.55 -7.91 3.78
C SER A 94 -2.38 -8.77 4.73
N VAL A 95 -3.57 -8.31 5.11
CA VAL A 95 -4.48 -9.02 5.99
C VAL A 95 -5.17 -10.18 5.26
N PRO A 96 -5.40 -11.33 5.92
CA PRO A 96 -6.09 -12.46 5.32
C PRO A 96 -7.49 -12.11 4.79
N TYR A 97 -7.83 -12.63 3.60
CA TYR A 97 -9.04 -12.29 2.86
C TYR A 97 -10.34 -12.51 3.64
N GLY A 98 -10.42 -13.60 4.42
CA GLY A 98 -11.59 -13.88 5.25
C GLY A 98 -11.87 -12.75 6.24
N PHE A 99 -10.83 -12.22 6.91
CA PHE A 99 -11.02 -11.12 7.83
C PHE A 99 -11.50 -9.85 7.12
N ILE A 100 -10.95 -9.54 5.93
CA ILE A 100 -11.31 -8.34 5.17
C ILE A 100 -12.79 -8.33 4.76
N ILE A 101 -13.36 -9.48 4.35
CA ILE A 101 -14.77 -9.55 3.94
C ILE A 101 -15.71 -9.51 5.14
N TYR A 102 -15.40 -10.26 6.19
CA TYR A 102 -16.31 -10.45 7.32
C TYR A 102 -16.20 -9.36 8.39
N SER A 103 -15.11 -8.58 8.42
CA SER A 103 -14.95 -7.47 9.36
C SER A 103 -15.83 -6.28 8.97
N GLU A 104 -16.70 -5.88 9.90
CA GLU A 104 -17.56 -4.71 9.72
C GLU A 104 -16.71 -3.44 9.68
N MET A 105 -15.64 -3.40 10.47
CA MET A 105 -14.78 -2.23 10.55
C MET A 105 -13.89 -2.07 9.30
N TYR A 106 -13.43 -3.15 8.65
CA TYR A 106 -12.76 -3.06 7.34
C TYR A 106 -13.70 -2.57 6.24
N SER A 107 -14.93 -3.09 6.21
CA SER A 107 -15.97 -2.64 5.27
C SER A 107 -16.27 -1.15 5.47
N PHE A 108 -16.45 -0.72 6.73
CA PHE A 108 -16.68 0.68 7.08
C PHE A 108 -15.51 1.59 6.68
N PHE A 109 -14.27 1.23 7.01
CA PHE A 109 -13.10 2.03 6.63
C PHE A 109 -12.97 2.18 5.13
N SER A 110 -13.14 1.10 4.36
CA SER A 110 -13.04 1.16 2.90
C SER A 110 -14.11 2.09 2.29
N LYS A 111 -15.35 2.02 2.77
CA LYS A 111 -16.46 2.88 2.31
C LYS A 111 -16.26 4.34 2.72
N LYS A 112 -15.75 4.58 3.94
CA LYS A 112 -15.47 5.94 4.44
C LYS A 112 -14.30 6.58 3.68
N LEU A 113 -13.21 5.84 3.48
CA LEU A 113 -12.06 6.31 2.70
C LEU A 113 -12.45 6.60 1.24
N ARG A 114 -13.23 5.72 0.61
CA ARG A 114 -13.71 5.94 -0.75
C ARG A 114 -14.51 7.24 -0.86
N ARG A 115 -15.37 7.54 0.12
CA ARG A 115 -16.12 8.80 0.15
C ARG A 115 -15.19 10.01 0.23
N TYR A 116 -14.21 10.03 1.13
CA TYR A 116 -13.25 11.13 1.24
C TYR A 116 -12.46 11.36 -0.07
N VAL A 117 -11.97 10.27 -0.68
CA VAL A 117 -11.22 10.36 -1.94
C VAL A 117 -12.12 10.86 -3.07
N SER A 118 -13.34 10.33 -3.21
CA SER A 118 -14.28 10.79 -4.24
C SER A 118 -14.68 12.25 -4.07
N THR A 119 -14.95 12.71 -2.85
CA THR A 119 -15.26 14.13 -2.60
C THR A 119 -14.08 15.03 -2.92
N PHE A 120 -12.86 14.60 -2.62
CA PHE A 120 -11.65 15.35 -2.93
C PHE A 120 -11.39 15.43 -4.44
N LEU A 121 -11.57 14.32 -5.18
CA LEU A 121 -11.37 14.31 -6.63
C LEU A 121 -12.36 15.23 -7.36
N LEU A 122 -13.61 15.30 -6.88
CA LEU A 122 -14.61 16.22 -7.41
C LEU A 122 -14.26 17.68 -7.07
N TRP A 123 -13.87 17.95 -5.82
CA TRP A 123 -13.40 19.28 -5.41
C TRP A 123 -12.20 19.75 -6.25
N TYR A 124 -11.22 18.86 -6.45
CA TYR A 124 -10.05 19.14 -7.28
C TYR A 124 -10.44 19.54 -8.71
N LEU A 125 -11.37 18.81 -9.33
CA LEU A 125 -11.89 19.15 -10.66
C LEU A 125 -12.52 20.55 -10.69
N LEU A 126 -13.33 20.89 -9.68
CA LEU A 126 -13.93 22.22 -9.56
C LEU A 126 -12.87 23.32 -9.43
N VAL A 127 -11.82 23.07 -8.63
CA VAL A 127 -10.69 24.01 -8.48
C VAL A 127 -9.94 24.21 -9.80
N VAL A 128 -9.69 23.14 -10.56
CA VAL A 128 -9.03 23.26 -11.88
C VAL A 128 -9.87 24.13 -12.83
N VAL A 129 -11.17 23.87 -12.92
CA VAL A 129 -12.09 24.64 -13.79
C VAL A 129 -12.17 26.10 -13.33
N PHE A 130 -12.34 26.35 -12.04
CA PHE A 130 -12.42 27.71 -11.49
C PHE A 130 -11.13 28.51 -11.76
N CYS A 131 -9.96 27.91 -11.52
CA CYS A 131 -8.68 28.55 -11.78
C CYS A 131 -8.40 28.74 -13.29
N ALA A 132 -9.00 27.95 -14.16
CA ALA A 132 -8.90 28.19 -15.59
C ALA A 132 -9.64 29.46 -16.02
N LEU A 133 -10.80 29.73 -15.42
CA LEU A 133 -11.60 30.92 -15.73
C LEU A 133 -11.03 32.22 -15.13
N ALA A 134 -10.30 32.12 -14.01
CA ALA A 134 -9.73 33.30 -13.33
C ALA A 134 -8.44 33.83 -14.00
N PRO A 135 -8.21 35.16 -14.04
CA PRO A 135 -6.90 35.73 -14.36
C PRO A 135 -5.87 35.34 -13.28
N PHE A 136 -4.61 35.09 -13.66
CA PHE A 136 -3.55 34.58 -12.76
C PHE A 136 -3.86 33.26 -12.01
N GLY A 137 -4.84 32.49 -12.49
CA GLY A 137 -5.33 31.31 -11.78
C GLY A 137 -4.31 30.18 -11.54
N PHE A 138 -3.20 30.12 -12.30
CA PHE A 138 -2.19 29.05 -12.17
C PHE A 138 -1.46 29.05 -10.81
N VAL A 139 -1.17 30.24 -10.27
CA VAL A 139 -0.50 30.38 -8.96
C VAL A 139 -1.47 29.99 -7.85
N PHE A 140 -2.69 30.50 -7.90
CA PHE A 140 -3.74 30.18 -6.93
C PHE A 140 -4.11 28.70 -6.95
N PHE A 141 -4.15 28.08 -8.13
CA PHE A 141 -4.41 26.64 -8.29
C PHE A 141 -3.45 25.79 -7.45
N THR A 142 -2.15 26.10 -7.49
CA THR A 142 -1.14 25.35 -6.74
C THR A 142 -1.35 25.51 -5.24
N LEU A 143 -1.58 26.75 -4.77
CA LEU A 143 -1.81 27.04 -3.35
C LEU A 143 -3.08 26.37 -2.81
N ILE A 144 -4.18 26.47 -3.55
CA ILE A 144 -5.47 25.85 -3.17
C ILE A 144 -5.32 24.33 -3.16
N THR A 145 -4.62 23.75 -4.13
CA THR A 145 -4.40 22.30 -4.19
C THR A 145 -3.60 21.82 -2.98
N ILE A 146 -2.49 22.47 -2.64
CA ILE A 146 -1.69 22.12 -1.45
C ILE A 146 -2.54 22.25 -0.18
N GLY A 147 -3.26 23.36 -0.01
CA GLY A 147 -4.16 23.56 1.13
C GLY A 147 -5.24 22.46 1.23
N SER A 148 -5.84 22.08 0.10
CA SER A 148 -6.87 21.04 0.06
C SER A 148 -6.35 19.65 0.45
N VAL A 149 -5.10 19.33 0.09
CA VAL A 149 -4.43 18.07 0.49
C VAL A 149 -4.18 18.05 1.99
N ILE A 150 -3.77 19.19 2.57
CA ILE A 150 -3.57 19.32 4.02
C ILE A 150 -4.91 19.13 4.75
N VAL A 151 -5.97 19.81 4.31
CA VAL A 151 -7.32 19.69 4.89
C VAL A 151 -7.82 18.24 4.78
N LEU A 152 -7.67 17.59 3.63
CA LEU A 152 -8.03 16.19 3.45
C LEU A 152 -7.28 15.29 4.44
N SER A 153 -5.97 15.50 4.59
CA SER A 153 -5.12 14.72 5.49
C SER A 153 -5.58 14.86 6.94
N VAL A 154 -5.92 16.08 7.37
CA VAL A 154 -6.47 16.35 8.70
C VAL A 154 -7.83 15.69 8.88
N CYS A 155 -8.75 15.82 7.92
CA CYS A 155 -10.07 15.20 7.97
C CYS A 155 -10.00 13.66 8.07
N VAL A 156 -9.10 13.05 7.29
CA VAL A 156 -8.85 11.59 7.33
C VAL A 156 -8.26 11.19 8.69
N ASN A 157 -7.28 11.95 9.19
CA ASN A 157 -6.65 11.67 10.49
C ASN A 157 -7.65 11.76 11.64
N ILE A 158 -8.42 12.85 11.76
CA ILE A 158 -9.47 13.00 12.78
C ILE A 158 -10.48 11.87 12.63
N GLY A 159 -10.92 11.63 11.40
CA GLY A 159 -11.94 10.65 11.08
C GLY A 159 -11.55 9.20 11.32
N PHE A 160 -10.25 8.87 11.40
CA PHE A 160 -9.74 7.51 11.63
C PHE A 160 -9.09 7.32 13.00
N ASN A 161 -8.52 8.37 13.59
CA ASN A 161 -7.99 8.33 14.95
C ASN A 161 -9.09 7.96 15.96
N ALA A 162 -10.32 8.45 15.73
CA ALA A 162 -11.50 8.09 16.50
C ALA A 162 -11.80 6.57 16.53
N TYR A 163 -11.28 5.78 15.58
CA TYR A 163 -11.56 4.34 15.45
C TYR A 163 -10.32 3.46 15.61
N LYS A 164 -9.26 3.96 16.25
CA LYS A 164 -8.03 3.20 16.56
C LYS A 164 -7.38 2.52 15.35
N LEU A 165 -7.47 3.12 14.15
CA LEU A 165 -6.82 2.58 12.94
C LEU A 165 -5.31 2.38 13.15
N ASN A 166 -4.68 3.25 13.94
CA ASN A 166 -3.27 3.13 14.32
C ASN A 166 -2.96 1.84 15.08
N ALA A 167 -3.89 1.37 15.93
CA ALA A 167 -3.73 0.10 16.64
C ALA A 167 -3.76 -1.10 15.66
N MET A 168 -4.62 -1.04 14.64
CA MET A 168 -4.62 -2.06 13.58
C MET A 168 -3.35 -2.07 12.77
N ALA A 169 -2.92 -0.89 12.32
CA ALA A 169 -1.68 -0.76 11.58
C ALA A 169 -0.51 -1.33 12.38
N SER A 170 -0.43 -1.04 13.69
CA SER A 170 0.60 -1.56 14.59
C SER A 170 0.57 -3.08 14.74
N ILE A 171 -0.60 -3.70 14.87
CA ILE A 171 -0.69 -5.17 14.92
C ILE A 171 -0.21 -5.77 13.60
N ILE A 172 -0.64 -5.23 12.47
CA ILE A 172 -0.26 -5.75 11.16
C ILE A 172 1.25 -5.61 10.94
N THR A 173 1.84 -4.46 11.28
CA THR A 173 3.28 -4.23 11.13
C THR A 173 4.12 -5.12 12.05
N SER A 174 3.66 -5.41 13.28
CA SER A 174 4.38 -6.32 14.18
C SER A 174 4.44 -7.76 13.66
N PHE A 175 3.38 -8.22 12.98
CA PHE A 175 3.42 -9.54 12.32
C PHE A 175 4.16 -9.51 10.97
N LYS A 176 4.29 -8.34 10.33
CA LYS A 176 5.06 -8.14 9.09
C LYS A 176 6.56 -8.25 9.31
N SER A 177 7.08 -7.68 10.41
CA SER A 177 8.48 -7.85 10.78
C SER A 177 8.80 -9.31 11.11
N VAL A 178 7.96 -9.98 11.90
CA VAL A 178 8.14 -11.41 12.24
C VAL A 178 8.10 -12.32 11.01
N GLY A 179 7.18 -12.06 10.07
CA GLY A 179 7.13 -12.77 8.79
C GLY A 179 8.37 -12.53 7.93
N LYS A 180 8.90 -11.30 7.88
CA LYS A 180 10.16 -10.99 7.21
C LYS A 180 11.35 -11.70 7.85
N THR A 181 11.42 -11.78 9.18
CA THR A 181 12.49 -12.49 9.89
C THR A 181 12.45 -14.00 9.60
N LYS A 182 11.25 -14.60 9.53
CA LYS A 182 11.10 -16.01 9.12
C LYS A 182 11.44 -16.25 7.66
N ALA A 183 11.08 -15.33 6.76
CA ALA A 183 11.42 -15.41 5.35
C ALA A 183 12.93 -15.28 5.13
N LEU A 184 13.59 -14.31 5.78
CA LEU A 184 15.05 -14.15 5.74
C LEU A 184 15.77 -15.39 6.28
N ARG A 185 15.28 -15.98 7.39
CA ARG A 185 15.85 -17.24 7.92
C ARG A 185 15.68 -18.44 6.98
N ASN A 186 14.73 -18.39 6.04
CA ASN A 186 14.53 -19.43 5.04
C ASN A 186 15.23 -19.11 3.70
N ASP A 187 15.64 -17.85 3.48
CA ASP A 187 16.29 -17.35 2.25
C ASP A 187 17.82 -17.28 2.43
N ASP A 188 18.30 -17.15 3.67
CA ASP A 188 19.65 -17.55 4.07
C ASP A 188 19.72 -19.07 3.94
N GLY A 189 20.14 -19.53 2.76
CA GLY A 189 20.22 -20.93 2.40
C GLY A 189 20.77 -21.80 3.52
N TYR A 190 19.87 -22.53 4.18
CA TYR A 190 20.11 -23.96 4.22
C TYR A 190 20.20 -24.36 2.75
N GLU A 191 21.43 -24.53 2.26
CA GLU A 191 21.69 -25.68 1.40
C GLU A 191 20.81 -26.78 1.96
N SER A 192 19.78 -27.18 1.22
CA SER A 192 19.29 -28.54 1.37
C SER A 192 20.57 -29.35 1.44
N ILE A 193 20.89 -29.90 2.61
CA ILE A 193 21.94 -30.90 2.71
C ILE A 193 21.61 -31.79 1.53
N LYS A 194 22.45 -31.76 0.49
CA LYS A 194 22.41 -32.79 -0.53
C LYS A 194 22.77 -33.99 0.30
N LEU A 195 21.75 -34.64 0.86
CA LEU A 195 21.88 -35.99 1.35
C LEU A 195 22.32 -36.68 0.09
N ASP A 196 23.63 -36.92 -0.01
CA ASP A 196 24.19 -37.63 -1.14
C ASP A 196 23.28 -38.83 -1.35
N GLU A 197 22.94 -39.11 -2.60
CA GLU A 197 22.06 -40.25 -2.91
C GLU A 197 22.59 -41.53 -2.30
N HIS A 198 23.87 -41.57 -1.89
CA HIS A 198 24.53 -42.65 -1.20
C HIS A 198 25.14 -42.18 0.14
N ASN A 199 25.04 -43.01 1.17
CA ASN A 199 25.67 -42.78 2.46
C ASN A 199 27.20 -42.82 2.29
N PRO A 200 27.95 -41.77 2.67
CA PRO A 200 29.40 -41.75 2.50
C PRO A 200 30.14 -42.82 3.32
N ALA A 201 29.53 -43.38 4.37
CA ALA A 201 30.14 -44.43 5.18
C ALA A 201 29.94 -45.85 4.60
N THR A 202 28.85 -46.09 3.87
CA THR A 202 28.48 -47.45 3.38
C THR A 202 28.40 -47.55 1.86
N GLY A 203 28.35 -46.43 1.15
CA GLY A 203 28.11 -46.36 -0.30
C GLY A 203 26.70 -46.78 -0.70
N LEU A 204 25.77 -46.95 0.24
CA LEU A 204 24.41 -47.42 -0.02
C LEU A 204 23.43 -46.28 -0.26
N PRO A 205 22.42 -46.46 -1.12
CA PRO A 205 21.48 -45.40 -1.42
C PRO A 205 20.65 -44.94 -0.21
N MET A 206 20.36 -43.65 -0.16
CA MET A 206 19.69 -42.95 0.94
C MET A 206 18.20 -42.69 0.64
N ILE A 207 17.31 -43.00 1.58
CA ILE A 207 15.89 -42.61 1.56
C ILE A 207 15.51 -42.04 2.94
N GLY A 208 15.05 -40.79 2.97
CA GLY A 208 14.50 -40.19 4.20
C GLY A 208 15.48 -40.01 5.36
N GLY A 209 16.79 -39.93 5.09
CA GLY A 209 17.83 -39.69 6.10
C GLY A 209 18.50 -40.95 6.68
N VAL A 210 18.12 -42.13 6.20
CA VAL A 210 18.78 -43.42 6.46
C VAL A 210 19.10 -44.13 5.15
N ASP A 211 20.16 -44.94 5.14
CA ASP A 211 20.47 -45.80 4.01
C ASP A 211 19.57 -47.05 3.98
N VAL A 212 19.62 -47.82 2.88
CA VAL A 212 18.87 -49.09 2.76
C VAL A 212 19.25 -50.14 3.81
N GLY A 213 20.40 -50.00 4.48
CA GLY A 213 20.82 -50.81 5.62
C GLY A 213 20.31 -50.29 6.97
N GLY A 214 19.55 -49.19 6.98
CA GLY A 214 19.04 -48.54 8.19
C GLY A 214 20.08 -47.69 8.93
N ASN A 215 21.24 -47.43 8.35
CA ASN A 215 22.25 -46.57 8.97
C ASN A 215 21.96 -45.09 8.69
N PRO A 216 22.14 -44.19 9.68
CA PRO A 216 22.10 -42.75 9.44
C PRO A 216 23.22 -42.28 8.50
N TYR A 217 23.01 -41.15 7.82
CA TYR A 217 24.02 -40.52 6.96
C TYR A 217 25.39 -40.37 7.67
N GLY A 218 26.45 -40.88 7.07
CA GLY A 218 27.82 -40.77 7.58
C GLY A 218 28.17 -41.78 8.68
N TYR A 219 27.29 -42.74 8.97
CA TYR A 219 27.57 -43.82 9.91
C TYR A 219 27.47 -45.19 9.23
N SER A 220 28.38 -46.09 9.59
CA SER A 220 28.30 -47.53 9.35
C SER A 220 28.19 -48.23 10.70
N ARG A 221 27.23 -49.13 10.88
CA ARG A 221 27.34 -50.14 11.95
C ARG A 221 28.41 -51.13 11.52
N HIS A 222 29.63 -50.93 12.04
CA HIS A 222 30.63 -51.98 12.03
C HIS A 222 30.24 -53.03 13.08
N GLU A 223 29.74 -54.17 12.61
CA GLU A 223 30.05 -55.46 13.23
C GLU A 223 31.21 -56.10 12.47
#